data_AF-F8DDZ7-F1
#
_entry.id   AF-F8DDZ7-F1
#
_cell.length_a   1.000
_cell.length_b   1.000
_cell.length_c   1.000
_cell.angle_alpha   90.00
_cell.angle_beta   90.00
_cell.angle_gamma   90.00
#
_symmetry.space_group_name_H-M   'P 1'
#
loop_
_entity.id
_entity.type
_entity.pdbx_description
1 polymer ?
#
loop_
_entity_poly.entity_id
_entity_poly.type
_entity_poly.pdbx_seq_one_letter_code
_entity_poly.pdbx_strand_id
1 'polypeptide(L)'
;MDCPACGSPVTLKVGPEQPLSTSLSDAVLAADPDERVEVTRDCWNCGWHEIRQLRVESIDTTEGNEAAVKRAALVEEITDELAAIDDIATLKEALGEIRRQRRRELPTDDTEENIPE
;
A
#
# COMPACT_ATOMS: atom_id res chain seq x y z
N MET A 1 -3.37 20.84 -12.61
CA MET A 1 -2.84 22.15 -12.17
C MET A 1 -2.63 22.99 -13.41
N ASP A 2 -2.91 24.28 -13.32
CA ASP A 2 -2.85 25.18 -14.47
C ASP A 2 -1.64 26.13 -14.37
N CYS A 3 -1.16 26.56 -15.53
CA CYS A 3 -0.06 27.50 -15.65
C CYS A 3 -0.54 28.89 -15.20
N PRO A 4 0.16 29.56 -14.26
CA PRO A 4 -0.25 30.87 -13.79
C PRO A 4 -0.15 31.96 -14.87
N ALA A 5 0.65 31.74 -15.92
CA ALA A 5 0.85 32.72 -16.99
C ALA A 5 -0.21 32.64 -18.11
N CYS A 6 -0.73 31.45 -18.43
CA CYS A 6 -1.63 31.28 -19.58
C CYS A 6 -2.82 30.32 -19.35
N GLY A 7 -2.99 29.77 -18.14
CA GLY A 7 -4.10 28.88 -17.79
C GLY A 7 -4.04 27.48 -18.42
N SER A 8 -3.00 27.15 -19.19
CA SER A 8 -2.85 25.81 -19.80
C SER A 8 -2.37 24.78 -18.78
N PRO A 9 -2.61 23.47 -19.01
CA PRO A 9 -2.09 22.42 -18.14
C PRO A 9 -0.56 22.46 -17.99
N VAL A 10 -0.06 22.08 -16.82
CA VAL A 10 1.38 21.94 -16.55
C VAL A 10 1.77 20.49 -16.28
N THR A 11 2.95 20.11 -16.74
CA THR A 11 3.61 18.86 -16.34
C THR A 11 4.33 19.07 -15.02
N LEU A 12 4.31 18.05 -14.16
CA LEU A 12 5.06 18.01 -12.90
C LEU A 12 6.10 16.89 -12.96
N LYS A 13 7.32 17.17 -12.51
CA LYS A 13 8.41 16.20 -12.37
C LYS A 13 9.03 16.33 -10.98
N VAL A 14 9.51 15.23 -10.43
CA VAL A 14 10.12 15.18 -9.10
C VAL A 14 11.58 14.80 -9.24
N GLY A 15 12.48 15.70 -8.84
CA GLY A 15 13.92 15.50 -8.80
C GLY A 15 14.57 15.21 -10.17
N PRO A 16 15.86 15.55 -10.35
CA PRO A 16 16.62 15.03 -11.48
C PRO A 16 17.00 13.55 -11.29
N GLU A 17 17.11 13.10 -10.04
CA GLU A 17 17.61 11.76 -9.69
C GLU A 17 16.51 10.70 -9.54
N GLN A 18 15.23 11.09 -9.57
CA GLN A 18 14.13 10.13 -9.43
C GLN A 18 13.60 9.69 -10.79
N PRO A 19 13.10 8.44 -10.90
CA PRO A 19 12.39 7.99 -12.07
C PRO A 19 11.27 8.96 -12.48
N LEU A 20 11.06 9.14 -13.79
CA LEU A 20 9.99 10.00 -14.31
C LEU A 20 8.59 9.55 -13.88
N SER A 21 8.44 8.29 -13.50
CA SER A 21 7.20 7.71 -12.99
C SER A 21 6.96 7.98 -11.51
N THR A 22 7.96 8.49 -10.78
CA THR A 22 7.81 8.68 -9.33
C THR A 22 6.77 9.74 -9.04
N SER A 23 5.82 9.38 -8.19
CA SER A 23 4.81 10.32 -7.72
C SER A 23 5.42 11.28 -6.70
N LEU A 24 4.87 12.48 -6.59
CA LEU A 24 5.29 13.44 -5.57
C LEU A 24 5.09 12.90 -4.15
N SER A 25 4.03 12.14 -3.92
CA SER A 25 3.77 11.52 -2.61
C SER A 25 4.84 10.52 -2.24
N ASP A 26 5.23 9.64 -3.17
CA ASP A 26 6.26 8.63 -2.89
C ASP A 26 7.62 9.29 -2.64
N ALA A 27 7.94 10.32 -3.42
CA ALA A 27 9.17 11.11 -3.24
C ALA A 27 9.23 11.78 -1.87
N VAL A 28 8.11 12.34 -1.40
CA VAL A 28 8.03 13.00 -0.09
C VAL A 28 8.10 11.99 1.06
N LEU A 29 7.45 10.82 0.92
CA LEU A 29 7.46 9.78 1.95
C LEU A 29 8.80 9.06 2.07
N ALA A 30 9.57 9.00 0.97
CA ALA A 30 10.90 8.40 0.95
C ALA A 30 12.03 9.38 1.31
N ALA A 31 11.72 10.67 1.47
CA ALA A 31 12.73 11.68 1.74
C ALA A 31 13.33 11.53 3.15
N ASP A 32 14.65 11.60 3.25
CA ASP A 32 15.33 11.63 4.54
C ASP A 32 15.02 12.92 5.31
N PRO A 33 15.18 12.94 6.65
CA PRO A 33 15.09 14.16 7.43
C PRO A 33 16.01 15.24 6.84
N ASP A 34 15.45 16.41 6.59
CA ASP A 34 16.11 17.57 5.97
C ASP A 34 16.48 17.43 4.48
N GLU A 35 16.16 16.31 3.84
CA GLU A 35 16.28 16.16 2.40
C GLU A 35 15.37 17.16 1.68
N ARG A 36 15.87 17.67 0.55
CA ARG A 36 15.14 18.60 -0.31
C ARG A 36 14.69 17.90 -1.57
N VAL A 37 13.38 17.65 -1.65
CA VAL A 37 12.74 17.14 -2.87
C VAL A 37 12.53 18.29 -3.83
N GLU A 38 13.22 18.26 -4.97
CA GLU A 38 13.00 19.22 -6.05
C GLU A 38 11.74 18.86 -6.85
N VAL A 39 10.91 19.85 -7.16
CA VAL A 39 9.72 19.70 -7.99
C VAL A 39 9.77 20.70 -9.12
N THR A 40 9.79 20.20 -10.35
CA THR A 40 9.77 21.02 -11.56
C THR A 40 8.37 21.06 -12.14
N ARG A 41 7.93 22.24 -12.55
CA ARG A 41 6.67 22.46 -13.25
C ARG A 41 6.92 23.14 -14.58
N ASP A 42 6.49 22.49 -15.66
CA ASP A 42 6.70 22.93 -17.03
C ASP A 42 5.34 23.21 -17.70
N CYS A 43 5.18 24.40 -18.28
CA CYS A 43 4.09 24.68 -19.21
C CYS A 43 4.60 24.65 -20.65
N TRP A 44 4.21 23.62 -21.38
CA TRP A 44 4.60 23.45 -22.78
C TRP A 44 3.95 24.44 -23.75
N ASN A 45 2.86 25.13 -23.33
CA ASN A 45 2.16 26.07 -24.20
C ASN A 45 2.85 27.45 -24.28
N CYS A 46 3.30 27.99 -23.14
CA CYS A 46 3.89 29.33 -23.08
C CYS A 46 5.36 29.34 -22.64
N GLY A 47 5.95 28.17 -22.36
CA GLY A 47 7.34 28.03 -21.93
C GLY A 47 7.59 28.41 -20.47
N TRP A 48 6.54 28.66 -19.69
CA TRP A 48 6.70 28.92 -18.25
C TRP A 48 7.31 27.70 -17.55
N HIS A 49 8.31 27.95 -16.71
CA HIS A 49 9.07 26.95 -15.99
C HIS A 49 9.26 27.41 -14.54
N GLU A 50 9.07 26.49 -13.61
CA GLU A 50 9.24 26.73 -12.19
C GLU A 50 9.93 25.54 -11.53
N ILE A 51 10.90 25.81 -10.67
CA ILE A 51 11.52 24.83 -9.80
C ILE A 51 11.18 25.22 -8.36
N ARG A 52 10.66 24.27 -7.60
CA ARG A 52 10.42 24.40 -6.15
C ARG A 52 11.21 23.35 -5.41
N GLN A 53 11.58 23.67 -4.17
CA GLN A 53 12.18 22.71 -3.26
C GLN A 53 11.24 22.52 -2.08
N LEU A 54 10.93 21.26 -1.80
CA LEU A 54 10.16 20.83 -0.63
C LEU A 54 11.15 20.25 0.38
N ARG A 55 11.05 20.66 1.63
CA ARG A 55 11.74 20.00 2.74
C ARG A 55 10.68 19.42 3.66
N VAL A 56 10.84 18.16 4.00
CA VAL A 56 10.01 17.50 5.00
C VAL A 56 10.61 17.81 6.36
N GLU A 57 9.86 18.53 7.19
CA GLU A 57 10.29 18.88 8.55
C GLU A 57 10.10 17.70 9.52
N SER A 58 8.96 17.04 9.43
CA SER A 58 8.69 15.78 10.14
C SER A 58 7.63 14.97 9.39
N ILE A 59 7.67 13.66 9.58
CA ILE A 59 6.57 12.75 9.25
C ILE A 59 6.24 12.01 10.54
N ASP A 60 5.07 12.27 11.08
CA ASP A 60 4.58 11.50 12.22
C ASP A 60 4.16 10.12 11.73
N THR A 61 4.92 9.10 12.11
CA THR A 61 4.58 7.71 11.82
C THR A 61 3.77 7.16 12.99
N THR A 62 2.57 6.67 12.72
CA THR A 62 1.89 5.77 13.67
C THR A 62 2.54 4.40 13.61
N GLU A 63 2.52 3.66 14.72
CA GLU A 63 2.93 2.25 14.69
C GLU A 63 2.15 1.51 13.59
N GLY A 64 2.88 0.77 12.77
CA GLY A 64 2.28 -0.12 11.79
C GLY A 64 1.40 -1.15 12.51
N ASN A 65 0.38 -1.66 11.82
CA ASN A 65 -0.47 -2.69 12.40
C ASN A 65 0.34 -3.97 12.62
N GLU A 66 0.84 -4.18 13.83
CA GLU A 66 1.67 -5.34 14.18
C GLU A 66 0.96 -6.65 13.87
N ALA A 67 -0.35 -6.73 14.09
CA ALA A 67 -1.15 -7.89 13.72
C ALA A 67 -1.21 -8.10 12.20
N ALA A 68 -1.24 -7.03 11.39
CA ALA A 68 -1.14 -7.15 9.95
C ALA A 68 0.24 -7.64 9.49
N VAL A 69 1.32 -7.15 10.11
CA VAL A 69 2.69 -7.62 9.81
C VAL A 69 2.85 -9.10 10.16
N LYS A 70 2.41 -9.52 11.35
CA LYS A 70 2.42 -10.93 11.76
C LYS A 70 1.58 -11.81 10.84
N ARG A 71 0.40 -11.34 10.43
CA ARG A 71 -0.42 -12.06 9.44
C ARG A 71 0.26 -12.19 8.08
N ALA A 72 0.93 -11.13 7.61
CA ALA A 72 1.65 -11.17 6.34
C ALA A 72 2.79 -12.19 6.38
N ALA A 73 3.59 -12.20 7.46
CA ALA A 73 4.66 -13.16 7.67
C ALA A 73 4.14 -14.62 7.70
N LEU A 74 3.03 -14.86 8.40
CA LEU A 74 2.41 -16.20 8.43
C LEU A 74 1.88 -16.63 7.05
N VAL A 75 1.32 -15.69 6.26
CA VAL A 75 0.87 -15.99 4.90
C VAL A 75 2.03 -16.34 3.98
N GLU A 76 3.17 -15.64 4.12
CA GLU A 76 4.40 -15.94 3.37
C GLU A 76 4.92 -17.34 3.74
N GLU A 77 5.03 -17.67 5.03
CA GLU A 77 5.43 -19.00 5.51
C GLU A 77 4.52 -20.11 4.95
N ILE A 78 3.20 -19.93 5.02
CA ILE A 78 2.24 -20.88 4.43
C ILE A 78 2.44 -21.01 2.91
N THR A 79 2.71 -19.91 2.21
CA THR A 79 2.91 -19.93 0.76
C THR A 79 4.17 -20.70 0.38
N ASP A 80 5.26 -20.50 1.12
CA ASP A 80 6.52 -21.21 0.94
C ASP A 80 6.37 -22.71 1.23
N GLU A 81 5.69 -23.08 2.31
CA GLU A 81 5.38 -24.48 2.62
C GLU A 81 4.53 -25.13 1.53
N LEU A 82 3.50 -24.45 1.03
CA LEU A 82 2.66 -24.94 -0.05
C LEU A 82 3.45 -25.11 -1.36
N ALA A 83 4.39 -24.20 -1.64
CA ALA A 83 5.26 -24.30 -2.80
C ALA A 83 6.25 -25.48 -2.71
N ALA A 84 6.62 -25.90 -1.50
CA ALA A 84 7.50 -27.05 -1.28
C ALA A 84 6.79 -28.41 -1.40
N ILE A 85 5.44 -28.44 -1.42
CA ILE A 85 4.67 -29.68 -1.60
C ILE A 85 4.54 -29.99 -3.10
N ASP A 86 5.35 -30.94 -3.57
CA ASP A 86 5.33 -31.38 -4.98
C ASP A 86 4.18 -32.36 -5.32
N ASP A 87 3.48 -32.91 -4.31
CA ASP A 87 2.41 -33.88 -4.50
C ASP A 87 1.00 -33.27 -4.36
N ILE A 88 0.20 -33.44 -5.42
CA ILE A 88 -1.19 -32.99 -5.49
C ILE A 88 -2.07 -33.72 -4.46
N ALA A 89 -1.76 -34.98 -4.10
CA ALA A 89 -2.57 -35.70 -3.14
C ALA A 89 -2.45 -35.06 -1.74
N THR A 90 -1.23 -34.70 -1.31
CA THR A 90 -0.99 -33.96 -0.06
C THR A 90 -1.70 -32.60 -0.04
N LEU A 91 -1.67 -31.83 -1.13
CA LEU A 91 -2.40 -30.55 -1.21
C LEU A 91 -3.92 -30.71 -1.05
N LYS A 92 -4.50 -31.77 -1.65
CA LYS A 92 -5.94 -32.07 -1.51
C LYS A 92 -6.30 -32.47 -0.08
N GLU A 93 -5.42 -33.19 0.60
CA GLU A 93 -5.60 -33.55 2.00
C GLU A 93 -5.59 -32.32 2.90
N ALA A 94 -4.60 -31.43 2.72
CA ALA A 94 -4.51 -30.16 3.45
C ALA A 94 -5.76 -29.29 3.22
N LEU A 95 -6.22 -29.15 1.96
CA LEU A 95 -7.48 -28.45 1.64
C LEU A 95 -8.69 -29.10 2.33
N GLY A 96 -8.71 -30.43 2.41
CA GLY A 96 -9.74 -31.20 3.11
C GLY A 96 -9.78 -30.88 4.61
N GLU A 97 -8.62 -30.77 5.26
CA GLU A 97 -8.51 -30.42 6.67
C GLU A 97 -8.94 -28.97 6.93
N ILE A 98 -8.48 -28.01 6.13
CA ILE A 98 -8.89 -26.60 6.23
C ILE A 98 -10.42 -26.47 6.15
N ARG A 99 -11.06 -27.19 5.22
CA ARG A 99 -12.52 -27.22 5.10
C ARG A 99 -13.21 -27.83 6.32
N ARG A 100 -12.60 -28.83 6.97
CA ARG A 100 -13.12 -29.43 8.20
C ARG A 100 -13.02 -28.44 9.37
N GLN A 101 -11.88 -27.77 9.52
CA GLN A 101 -11.65 -26.77 10.57
C GLN A 101 -12.63 -25.60 10.44
N ARG A 102 -12.79 -25.03 9.23
CA ARG A 102 -13.76 -23.95 8.98
C ARG A 102 -15.19 -24.32 9.36
N ARG A 103 -15.58 -25.59 9.16
CA ARG A 103 -16.90 -26.09 9.59
C ARG A 103 -17.05 -26.19 11.10
N ARG A 104 -15.94 -26.37 11.85
CA ARG A 104 -15.95 -26.43 13.33
C ARG A 104 -15.91 -25.03 13.97
N GLU A 105 -15.32 -24.05 13.30
CA GLU A 105 -15.17 -22.67 13.79
C GLU A 105 -16.40 -21.78 13.55
N LEU A 106 -17.40 -22.24 12.79
CA LEU A 106 -18.68 -21.56 12.70
C LEU A 106 -19.37 -21.58 14.08
N PRO A 107 -19.72 -20.42 14.67
CA PRO A 107 -20.51 -20.42 15.88
C PRO A 107 -21.88 -21.01 15.55
N THR A 108 -22.30 -22.01 16.31
CA THR A 108 -23.72 -22.36 16.43
C THR A 108 -24.40 -21.17 17.11
N ASP A 109 -24.89 -20.23 16.31
CA ASP A 109 -25.85 -19.23 16.73
C ASP A 109 -27.19 -19.96 16.94
N ASP A 110 -27.37 -20.51 18.14
CA ASP A 110 -28.64 -21.07 18.62
C ASP A 110 -28.67 -20.94 20.14
N THR A 111 -29.14 -19.79 20.63
CA THR A 111 -29.99 -19.77 21.83
C THR A 111 -31.02 -18.67 21.66
N GLU A 112 -32.20 -19.11 21.24
CA GLU A 112 -33.47 -18.38 21.28
C GLU A 112 -33.67 -17.74 22.66
N GLU A 113 -33.88 -16.42 22.70
CA GLU A 113 -34.57 -15.77 23.83
C GLU A 113 -35.95 -15.32 23.33
N ASN A 114 -36.90 -16.21 23.51
CA ASN A 114 -38.32 -16.00 23.27
C ASN A 114 -38.89 -15.12 24.40
N ILE A 115 -39.30 -13.89 24.09
CA ILE A 115 -40.03 -13.02 25.03
C ILE A 115 -41.44 -12.80 24.45
N PRO A 116 -42.51 -13.36 25.07
CA PRO A 116 -43.87 -13.00 24.70
C PRO A 116 -44.28 -11.66 25.34
N GLU A 117 -45.07 -10.87 24.59
CA GLU A 117 -45.67 -9.58 24.98
C GLU A 117 -46.55 -9.62 26.24
#